data_AF-A0A6A6A561-F1
#
_entry.id   AF-A0A6A6A561-F1
#
_cell.length_a   1.000
_cell.length_b   1.000
_cell.length_c   1.000
_cell.angle_alpha   90.00
_cell.angle_beta   90.00
_cell.angle_gamma   90.00
#
_symmetry.space_group_name_H-M   'P 1'
#
loop_
_entity.id
_entity.type
_entity.pdbx_description
1 polymer ?
#
loop_
_entity_poly.entity_id
_entity_poly.type
_entity_poly.pdbx_seq_one_letter_code
_entity_poly.pdbx_strand_id
1 'polypeptide(L)'
;MPTATPSASTNPLTLHSLRAKVASPWTLGIAIGLLLYHIPPLVSEHMGQDMHFQNKVPAALTWAPDFVPTVDTYIASLRATDGHTEPINAVSLSRKHKAKRQKDTEYYTHIVEWAYKICISEALGDMFRIWERDGTEKTRLFNKGVDKVLSGVQWRVYPSENIVLMAGENDWKTWLGNRCEEVGRREVREGRSALEEFGEVWERDGEGRLRLRFGEWGL
;
A
#
# COMPACT_ATOMS: atom_id res chain seq x y z
N MET A 1 10.58 -20.00 -13.01
CA MET A 1 9.81 -18.82 -12.58
C MET A 1 8.96 -18.38 -13.75
N PRO A 2 7.65 -18.15 -13.60
CA PRO A 2 6.82 -17.67 -14.69
C PRO A 2 7.33 -16.28 -15.10
N THR A 3 7.79 -16.16 -16.35
CA THR A 3 8.30 -14.94 -16.98
C THR A 3 7.20 -14.17 -17.70
N ALA A 4 5.95 -14.29 -17.23
CA ALA A 4 4.88 -13.41 -17.68
C ALA A 4 5.10 -12.07 -16.99
N THR A 5 5.83 -11.16 -17.63
CA THR A 5 5.77 -9.74 -17.31
C THR A 5 4.28 -9.37 -17.40
N PRO A 6 3.62 -9.00 -16.29
CA PRO A 6 2.24 -8.58 -16.39
C PRO A 6 2.25 -7.38 -17.31
N SER A 7 1.62 -7.49 -18.48
CA SER A 7 1.12 -6.31 -19.18
C SER A 7 0.07 -5.73 -18.24
N ALA A 8 0.54 -5.02 -17.21
CA ALA A 8 -0.26 -4.43 -16.17
C ALA A 8 -1.30 -3.63 -16.92
N SER A 9 -2.54 -4.09 -16.85
CA SER A 9 -3.73 -3.34 -17.24
C SER A 9 -3.58 -2.00 -16.53
N THR A 10 -3.03 -1.05 -17.28
CA THR A 10 -2.64 0.25 -16.76
C THR A 10 -3.92 0.85 -16.26
N ASN A 11 -3.88 1.39 -15.05
CA ASN A 11 -5.04 1.94 -14.41
C ASN A 11 -5.02 3.45 -14.68
N PRO A 12 -5.58 3.91 -15.82
CA PRO A 12 -5.23 5.21 -16.36
C PRO A 12 -5.77 6.34 -15.48
N LEU A 13 -6.93 6.17 -14.83
CA LEU A 13 -7.54 7.22 -14.02
C LEU A 13 -6.85 7.30 -12.66
N THR A 14 -6.59 6.17 -11.99
CA THR A 14 -5.83 6.21 -10.72
C THR A 14 -4.43 6.78 -10.93
N LEU A 15 -3.70 6.37 -11.97
CA LEU A 15 -2.37 6.91 -12.25
C LEU A 15 -2.42 8.40 -12.60
N HIS A 16 -3.45 8.84 -13.34
CA HIS A 16 -3.66 10.27 -13.60
C HIS A 16 -3.91 11.05 -12.30
N SER A 17 -4.78 10.56 -11.43
CA SER A 17 -5.06 11.15 -10.11
C SER A 17 -3.80 11.21 -9.23
N LEU A 18 -2.96 10.18 -9.26
CA LEU A 18 -1.67 10.19 -8.55
C LEU A 18 -0.72 11.23 -9.13
N ARG A 19 -0.60 11.32 -10.46
CA ARG A 19 0.24 12.34 -11.12
C ARG A 19 -0.20 13.76 -10.79
N ALA A 20 -1.50 14.01 -10.66
CA ALA A 20 -2.02 15.32 -10.26
C ALA A 20 -1.59 15.72 -8.82
N LYS A 21 -1.25 14.75 -7.96
CA LYS A 21 -0.84 14.98 -6.56
C LYS A 21 0.67 15.17 -6.39
N VAL A 22 1.46 15.15 -7.46
CA VAL A 22 2.94 15.30 -7.42
C VAL A 22 3.40 16.60 -6.75
N ALA A 23 2.65 17.69 -6.87
CA ALA A 23 3.00 18.94 -6.20
C ALA A 23 2.93 18.84 -4.66
N SER A 24 2.25 17.83 -4.12
CA SER A 24 2.13 17.57 -2.67
C SER A 24 2.66 16.17 -2.33
N PRO A 25 3.98 16.02 -2.05
CA PRO A 25 4.60 14.73 -1.79
C PRO A 25 3.96 13.95 -0.65
N TRP A 26 3.57 14.65 0.42
CA TRP A 26 2.83 14.09 1.54
C TRP A 26 1.52 13.42 1.10
N THR A 27 0.68 14.17 0.39
CA THR A 27 -0.64 13.70 -0.07
C THR A 27 -0.48 12.55 -1.05
N LEU A 28 0.53 12.61 -1.93
CA LEU A 28 0.87 11.51 -2.82
C LEU A 28 1.26 10.25 -2.03
N GLY A 29 2.10 10.39 -1.01
CA GLY A 29 2.50 9.30 -0.13
C GLY A 29 1.32 8.63 0.55
N ILE A 30 0.39 9.42 1.10
CA ILE A 30 -0.85 8.89 1.68
C ILE A 30 -1.68 8.16 0.63
N ALA A 31 -1.90 8.75 -0.55
CA ALA A 31 -2.71 8.14 -1.59
C ALA A 31 -2.16 6.78 -2.04
N ILE A 32 -0.85 6.71 -2.29
CA ILE A 32 -0.15 5.46 -2.66
C ILE A 32 -0.16 4.46 -1.50
N GLY A 33 0.03 4.92 -0.27
CA GLY A 33 -0.05 4.08 0.93
C GLY A 33 -1.45 3.49 1.13
N LEU A 34 -2.51 4.25 0.85
CA LEU A 34 -3.90 3.80 0.97
C LEU A 34 -4.24 2.71 -0.05
N LEU A 35 -3.84 2.88 -1.31
CA LEU A 35 -4.01 1.84 -2.33
C LEU A 35 -3.33 0.55 -1.90
N LEU A 36 -2.08 0.61 -1.43
CA LEU A 36 -1.33 -0.54 -0.94
C LEU A 36 -1.99 -1.18 0.29
N TYR A 37 -2.40 -0.39 1.28
CA TYR A 37 -3.07 -0.85 2.50
C TYR A 37 -4.34 -1.66 2.21
N HIS A 38 -5.06 -1.33 1.14
CA HIS A 38 -6.28 -2.02 0.76
C HIS A 38 -6.06 -3.30 -0.05
N ILE A 39 -4.85 -3.59 -0.55
CA ILE A 39 -4.60 -4.83 -1.30
C ILE A 39 -4.90 -6.09 -0.47
N PRO A 40 -4.35 -6.28 0.75
CA PRO A 40 -4.61 -7.50 1.54
C PRO A 40 -6.11 -7.79 1.80
N PRO A 41 -6.94 -6.83 2.26
CA PRO A 41 -8.36 -7.12 2.47
C PRO A 41 -9.11 -7.41 1.15
N LEU A 42 -8.79 -6.73 0.05
CA LEU A 42 -9.40 -7.00 -1.26
C LEU A 42 -9.09 -8.41 -1.75
N VAL A 43 -7.83 -8.83 -1.63
CA VAL A 43 -7.40 -10.20 -1.97
C VAL A 43 -8.11 -11.21 -1.09
N SER A 44 -8.11 -11.00 0.23
CA SER A 44 -8.76 -11.91 1.19
C SER A 44 -10.26 -12.10 0.89
N GLU A 45 -10.97 -11.02 0.58
CA GLU A 45 -12.38 -11.06 0.22
C GLU A 45 -12.59 -11.78 -1.12
N HIS A 46 -11.81 -11.43 -2.15
CA HIS A 46 -11.90 -12.04 -3.48
C HIS A 46 -11.63 -13.55 -3.47
N MET A 47 -10.59 -14.00 -2.76
CA MET A 47 -10.26 -15.42 -2.63
C MET A 47 -11.35 -16.23 -1.91
N GLY A 48 -12.19 -15.54 -1.14
CA GLY A 48 -13.34 -16.11 -0.46
C GLY A 48 -14.55 -16.36 -1.36
N GLN A 49 -14.51 -15.93 -2.62
CA GLN A 49 -15.64 -15.88 -3.54
C GLN A 49 -15.32 -16.58 -4.87
N ASP A 50 -16.31 -16.59 -5.77
CA ASP A 50 -16.14 -17.03 -7.16
C ASP A 50 -15.02 -16.25 -7.88
N MET A 51 -14.39 -16.86 -8.88
CA MET A 51 -13.28 -16.26 -9.63
C MET A 51 -13.65 -14.93 -10.32
N HIS A 52 -14.93 -14.73 -10.68
CA HIS A 52 -15.41 -13.51 -11.32
C HIS A 52 -16.01 -12.50 -10.33
N PHE A 53 -15.86 -12.74 -9.02
CA PHE A 53 -16.29 -11.81 -8.00
C PHE A 53 -15.65 -10.43 -8.18
N GLN A 54 -16.38 -9.39 -7.81
CA GLN A 54 -15.91 -8.01 -7.82
C GLN A 54 -16.14 -7.41 -6.43
N ASN A 55 -15.06 -6.93 -5.83
CA ASN A 55 -15.11 -6.22 -4.57
C ASN A 55 -15.88 -4.90 -4.73
N LYS A 56 -16.55 -4.48 -3.66
CA LYS A 56 -17.10 -3.12 -3.58
C LYS A 56 -15.96 -2.14 -3.38
N VAL A 57 -16.02 -0.98 -4.06
CA VAL A 57 -15.04 0.09 -3.88
C VAL A 57 -15.16 0.66 -2.45
N PRO A 58 -14.13 0.57 -1.60
CA PRO A 58 -14.13 1.21 -0.29
C PRO A 58 -14.29 2.72 -0.41
N ALA A 59 -14.99 3.36 0.53
CA ALA A 59 -15.19 4.82 0.52
C ALA A 59 -13.87 5.60 0.40
N ALA A 60 -12.80 5.11 1.05
CA ALA A 60 -11.46 5.70 1.01
C ALA A 60 -10.78 5.65 -0.37
N LEU A 61 -11.28 4.83 -1.30
CA LEU A 61 -10.72 4.63 -2.63
C LEU A 61 -11.63 5.17 -3.76
N THR A 62 -12.67 5.94 -3.42
CA THR A 62 -13.60 6.51 -4.41
C THR A 62 -12.93 7.47 -5.41
N TRP A 63 -11.80 8.07 -5.03
CA TRP A 63 -10.95 8.89 -5.91
C TRP A 63 -10.14 8.07 -6.93
N ALA A 64 -10.08 6.75 -6.76
CA ALA A 64 -9.37 5.77 -7.59
C ALA A 64 -10.32 4.65 -8.05
N PRO A 65 -11.40 4.98 -8.80
CA PRO A 65 -12.53 4.08 -9.03
C PRO A 65 -12.16 2.81 -9.81
N ASP A 66 -11.12 2.87 -10.63
CA ASP A 66 -10.63 1.76 -11.45
C ASP A 66 -9.64 0.85 -10.69
N PHE A 67 -9.13 1.25 -9.51
CA PHE A 67 -8.16 0.45 -8.75
C PHE A 67 -8.70 -0.91 -8.34
N VAL A 68 -9.87 -0.94 -7.69
CA VAL A 68 -10.46 -2.18 -7.17
C VAL A 68 -10.80 -3.18 -8.30
N PRO A 69 -11.50 -2.78 -9.38
CA PRO A 69 -11.74 -3.68 -10.51
C PRO A 69 -10.45 -4.21 -11.17
N THR A 70 -9.39 -3.38 -11.20
CA THR A 70 -8.08 -3.80 -11.73
C THR A 70 -7.46 -4.88 -10.86
N VAL A 71 -7.49 -4.71 -9.53
CA VAL A 71 -7.01 -5.72 -8.58
C VAL A 71 -7.80 -7.01 -8.71
N ASP A 72 -9.13 -6.95 -8.76
CA ASP A 72 -9.99 -8.14 -8.93
C ASP A 72 -9.70 -8.87 -10.24
N THR A 73 -9.57 -8.14 -11.35
CA THR A 73 -9.23 -8.72 -12.65
C THR A 73 -7.87 -9.40 -12.63
N TYR A 74 -6.89 -8.79 -11.96
CA TYR A 74 -5.56 -9.38 -11.84
C TYR A 74 -5.58 -10.64 -10.97
N ILE A 75 -6.29 -10.64 -9.84
CA ILE A 75 -6.46 -11.84 -9.00
C ILE A 75 -7.14 -12.96 -9.79
N ALA A 76 -8.22 -12.66 -10.52
CA ALA A 76 -8.91 -13.62 -11.36
C ALA A 76 -7.97 -14.23 -12.42
N SER A 77 -7.10 -13.42 -13.04
CA SER A 77 -6.10 -13.91 -14.00
C SER A 77 -5.07 -14.84 -13.39
N LEU A 78 -4.61 -14.54 -12.16
CA LEU A 78 -3.68 -15.39 -11.42
C LEU A 78 -4.36 -16.71 -11.03
N ARG A 79 -5.58 -16.65 -10.50
CA ARG A 79 -6.40 -17.84 -10.18
C ARG A 79 -6.62 -18.74 -11.40
N ALA A 80 -6.95 -18.16 -12.55
CA ALA A 80 -7.12 -18.90 -13.80
C ALA A 80 -5.81 -19.60 -14.22
N THR A 81 -4.67 -18.91 -14.09
CA THR A 81 -3.35 -19.45 -14.41
C THR A 81 -2.95 -20.60 -13.48
N ASP A 82 -3.29 -20.51 -12.20
CA ASP A 82 -3.00 -21.53 -11.19
C ASP A 82 -4.05 -22.66 -11.12
N GLY A 83 -5.16 -22.55 -11.88
CA GLY A 83 -6.27 -23.51 -11.84
C GLY A 83 -7.14 -23.42 -10.57
N HIS A 84 -7.10 -22.30 -9.85
CA HIS A 84 -7.86 -22.06 -8.62
C HIS A 84 -9.20 -21.36 -8.87
N THR A 85 -10.13 -22.03 -9.55
CA THR A 85 -11.43 -21.45 -9.94
C THR A 85 -12.48 -21.45 -8.84
N GLU A 86 -12.43 -22.42 -7.92
CA GLU A 86 -13.43 -22.55 -6.85
C GLU A 86 -13.18 -21.57 -5.69
N PRO A 87 -14.25 -21.11 -5.00
CA PRO A 87 -14.11 -20.31 -3.78
C PRO A 87 -13.39 -21.09 -2.67
N ILE A 88 -12.38 -20.48 -2.04
CA ILE A 88 -11.65 -21.14 -0.94
C ILE A 88 -12.53 -21.30 0.32
N ASN A 89 -13.67 -20.58 0.39
CA ASN A 89 -14.62 -20.63 1.51
C ASN A 89 -15.63 -21.79 1.43
N ALA A 90 -15.50 -22.76 0.50
CA ALA A 90 -16.35 -23.94 0.45
C ALA A 90 -16.13 -24.84 1.70
N VAL A 91 -16.84 -24.49 2.78
CA VAL A 91 -17.15 -25.25 4.01
C VAL A 91 -16.18 -26.39 4.32
N SER A 92 -14.99 -26.06 4.82
CA SER A 92 -14.18 -27.04 5.54
C SER A 92 -13.63 -26.49 6.84
N LEU A 93 -14.11 -27.05 7.96
CA LEU A 93 -13.76 -26.64 9.32
C LEU A 93 -12.37 -27.13 9.79
N SER A 94 -11.66 -27.92 8.97
CA SER A 94 -10.37 -28.46 9.35
C SER A 94 -9.30 -27.38 9.48
N ARG A 95 -8.52 -27.44 10.57
CA ARG A 95 -7.35 -26.58 10.83
C ARG A 95 -6.37 -26.57 9.65
N LYS A 96 -6.22 -27.70 8.95
CA LYS A 96 -5.33 -27.83 7.78
C LYS A 96 -5.81 -26.99 6.59
N HIS A 97 -7.12 -26.95 6.34
CA HIS A 97 -7.69 -26.13 5.26
C HIS A 97 -7.60 -24.64 5.57
N LYS A 98 -7.79 -24.24 6.83
CA LYS A 98 -7.56 -22.85 7.27
C LYS A 98 -6.10 -22.41 7.04
N ALA A 99 -5.13 -23.25 7.40
CA ALA A 99 -3.72 -22.94 7.19
C ALA A 99 -3.35 -22.87 5.69
N LYS A 100 -3.90 -23.77 4.87
CA LYS A 100 -3.71 -23.71 3.41
C LYS A 100 -4.30 -22.42 2.83
N ARG A 101 -5.54 -22.07 3.21
CA ARG A 101 -6.19 -20.82 2.79
C ARG A 101 -5.34 -19.60 3.14
N GLN A 102 -4.88 -19.52 4.39
CA GLN A 102 -4.04 -18.41 4.85
C GLN A 102 -2.80 -18.27 3.96
N LYS A 103 -2.13 -19.39 3.67
CA LYS A 103 -0.96 -19.42 2.79
C LYS A 103 -1.27 -18.98 1.36
N ASP A 104 -2.40 -19.42 0.80
CA ASP A 104 -2.82 -19.03 -0.55
C ASP A 104 -3.14 -17.53 -0.59
N THR A 105 -3.91 -17.01 0.39
CA THR A 105 -4.19 -15.57 0.51
C THR A 105 -2.92 -14.73 0.64
N GLU A 106 -1.96 -15.17 1.47
CA GLU A 106 -0.66 -14.51 1.61
C GLU A 106 0.14 -14.52 0.30
N TYR A 107 0.13 -15.64 -0.43
CA TYR A 107 0.78 -15.76 -1.73
C TYR A 107 0.21 -14.78 -2.77
N TYR A 108 -1.12 -14.76 -2.96
CA TYR A 108 -1.75 -13.82 -3.89
C TYR A 108 -1.55 -12.37 -3.45
N THR A 109 -1.64 -12.09 -2.15
CA THR A 109 -1.40 -10.74 -1.60
C THR A 109 -0.01 -10.26 -1.98
N HIS A 110 1.01 -11.07 -1.73
CA HIS A 110 2.40 -10.74 -2.08
C HIS A 110 2.56 -10.44 -3.58
N ILE A 111 1.97 -11.25 -4.47
CA ILE A 111 2.07 -11.03 -5.92
C ILE A 111 1.37 -9.74 -6.36
N VAL A 112 0.18 -9.46 -5.82
CA VAL A 112 -0.59 -8.26 -6.16
C VAL A 112 0.12 -7.00 -5.63
N GLU A 113 0.62 -7.03 -4.40
CA GLU A 113 1.42 -5.92 -3.85
C GLU A 113 2.70 -5.68 -4.65
N TRP A 114 3.39 -6.75 -5.06
CA TRP A 114 4.59 -6.66 -5.89
C TRP A 114 4.29 -6.01 -7.24
N ALA A 115 3.25 -6.47 -7.94
CA ALA A 115 2.82 -5.89 -9.20
C ALA A 115 2.41 -4.41 -9.05
N TYR A 116 1.73 -4.07 -7.96
CA TYR A 116 1.40 -2.68 -7.63
C TYR A 116 2.65 -1.81 -7.45
N LYS A 117 3.63 -2.28 -6.67
CA LYS A 117 4.90 -1.56 -6.41
C LYS A 117 5.68 -1.33 -7.70
N ILE A 118 5.74 -2.33 -8.59
CA ILE A 118 6.33 -2.18 -9.94
C ILE A 118 5.59 -1.10 -10.73
N CYS A 119 4.26 -1.18 -10.81
CA CYS A 119 3.45 -0.21 -11.55
C CYS A 119 3.65 1.24 -11.07
N ILE A 120 3.71 1.44 -9.74
CA ILE A 120 4.02 2.75 -9.17
C ILE A 120 5.43 3.21 -9.55
N SER A 121 6.43 2.32 -9.45
CA SER A 121 7.82 2.63 -9.80
C SER A 121 7.96 3.00 -11.28
N GLU A 122 7.32 2.27 -12.19
CA GLU A 122 7.35 2.55 -13.62
C GLU A 122 6.60 3.84 -13.99
N ALA A 123 5.41 4.06 -13.40
CA ALA A 123 4.55 5.17 -13.78
C ALA A 123 5.00 6.53 -13.21
N LEU A 124 5.68 6.52 -12.06
CA LEU A 124 6.02 7.70 -11.26
C LEU A 124 7.53 7.81 -10.95
N GLY A 125 8.35 6.83 -11.34
CA GLY A 125 9.76 6.74 -10.98
C GLY A 125 10.61 7.95 -11.38
N ASP A 126 10.38 8.52 -12.56
CA ASP A 126 11.13 9.70 -13.02
C ASP A 126 10.93 10.90 -12.10
N MET A 127 9.72 11.06 -11.55
CA MET A 127 9.41 12.14 -10.63
C MET A 127 10.04 11.90 -9.26
N PHE A 128 10.10 10.65 -8.77
CA PHE A 128 10.86 10.33 -7.57
C PHE A 128 12.37 10.61 -7.74
N ARG A 129 12.95 10.32 -8.91
CA ARG A 129 14.35 10.66 -9.22
C ARG A 129 14.59 12.17 -9.27
N ILE A 130 13.63 12.95 -9.78
CA ILE A 130 13.72 14.41 -9.76
C ILE A 130 13.75 14.92 -8.31
N TRP A 131 12.90 14.38 -7.42
CA TRP A 131 12.92 14.79 -6.01
C TRP A 131 14.24 14.48 -5.31
N GLU A 132 14.86 13.33 -5.59
CA GLU A 132 16.20 13.04 -5.05
C GLU A 132 17.24 14.08 -5.47
N ARG A 133 17.10 14.70 -6.65
CA ARG A 133 17.99 15.75 -7.15
C ARG A 133 17.67 17.14 -6.59
N ASP A 134 16.39 17.48 -6.47
CA ASP A 134 15.91 18.81 -6.06
C ASP A 134 15.96 19.04 -4.53
N GLY A 135 16.26 18.00 -3.75
CA GLY A 135 16.41 18.05 -2.30
C GLY A 135 15.58 17.01 -1.58
N THR A 136 16.04 16.61 -0.40
CA THR A 136 15.49 15.44 0.31
C THR A 136 14.15 15.69 1.00
N GLU A 137 13.69 16.94 1.09
CA GLU A 137 12.45 17.29 1.80
C GLU A 137 11.20 16.66 1.16
N LYS A 138 11.07 16.72 -0.17
CA LYS A 138 9.94 16.11 -0.88
C LYS A 138 9.90 14.60 -0.65
N THR A 139 11.06 13.95 -0.73
CA THR A 139 11.18 12.51 -0.46
C THR A 139 10.81 12.16 0.99
N ARG A 140 11.26 12.95 1.97
CA ARG A 140 10.92 12.75 3.38
C ARG A 140 9.41 12.90 3.64
N LEU A 141 8.79 13.92 3.06
CA LEU A 141 7.34 14.14 3.17
C LEU A 141 6.55 13.00 2.53
N PHE A 142 6.99 12.52 1.38
CA PHE A 142 6.41 11.36 0.72
C PHE A 142 6.52 10.10 1.57
N ASN A 143 7.73 9.77 2.04
CA ASN A 143 7.97 8.61 2.91
C ASN A 143 7.11 8.67 4.18
N LYS A 144 6.96 9.85 4.79
CA LYS A 144 6.12 10.07 5.97
C LYS A 144 4.63 9.85 5.66
N GLY A 145 4.15 10.30 4.50
CA GLY A 145 2.78 10.04 4.05
C GLY A 145 2.50 8.55 3.87
N VAL A 146 3.43 7.80 3.24
CA VAL A 146 3.31 6.34 3.07
C VAL A 146 3.30 5.64 4.43
N ASP A 147 4.27 5.93 5.30
CA ASP A 147 4.39 5.30 6.61
C ASP A 147 3.19 5.56 7.50
N LYS A 148 2.66 6.79 7.48
CA LYS A 148 1.47 7.17 8.25
C LYS A 148 0.30 6.23 7.99
N VAL A 149 0.13 5.78 6.74
CA VAL A 149 -0.94 4.85 6.36
C VAL A 149 -0.59 3.41 6.73
N LEU A 150 0.64 2.97 6.46
CA LEU A 150 1.01 1.55 6.62
C LEU A 150 1.31 1.13 8.07
N SER A 151 1.94 2.01 8.85
CA SER A 151 2.33 1.74 10.24
C SER A 151 1.45 2.46 11.26
N GLY A 152 0.85 3.59 10.89
CA GLY A 152 0.14 4.48 11.82
C GLY A 152 1.07 5.30 12.72
N VAL A 153 2.37 5.03 12.67
CA VAL A 153 3.43 5.73 13.41
C VAL A 153 3.82 7.00 12.65
N GLN A 154 4.26 8.02 13.39
CA GLN A 154 4.70 9.27 12.81
C GLN A 154 6.04 9.67 13.43
N TRP A 155 7.12 9.35 12.71
CA TRP A 155 8.46 9.74 13.11
C TRP A 155 8.66 11.23 12.91
N ARG A 156 9.55 11.83 13.70
CA ARG A 156 9.92 13.24 13.54
C ARG A 156 10.75 13.46 12.28
N VAL A 157 11.60 12.50 11.93
CA VAL A 157 12.50 12.56 10.79
C VAL A 157 12.40 11.27 10.00
N TYR A 158 12.34 11.41 8.67
CA TYR A 158 12.27 10.30 7.72
C TYR A 158 13.57 10.17 6.92
N PRO A 159 13.86 8.98 6.37
CA PRO A 159 14.99 8.79 5.46
C PRO A 159 14.87 9.70 4.24
N SER A 160 16.04 10.12 3.74
CA SER A 160 16.20 10.91 2.52
C SER A 160 16.03 10.10 1.24
N GLU A 161 16.16 8.78 1.36
CA GLU A 161 16.08 7.78 0.32
C GLU A 161 14.62 7.49 -0.02
N ASN A 162 14.26 7.52 -1.30
CA ASN A 162 12.87 7.27 -1.69
C ASN A 162 12.55 5.77 -1.60
N ILE A 163 11.53 5.42 -0.82
CA ILE A 163 11.13 4.03 -0.62
C ILE A 163 10.82 3.29 -1.93
N VAL A 164 10.18 3.96 -2.91
CA VAL A 164 9.80 3.33 -4.19
C VAL A 164 11.04 2.92 -4.99
N LEU A 165 12.10 3.72 -4.91
CA LEU A 165 13.35 3.48 -5.63
C LEU A 165 14.28 2.52 -4.88
N MET A 166 14.23 2.52 -3.54
CA MET A 166 15.28 1.93 -2.70
C MET A 166 14.85 0.67 -1.94
N ALA A 167 13.55 0.39 -1.83
CA ALA A 167 13.09 -0.81 -1.13
C ALA A 167 13.35 -2.11 -1.91
N GLY A 168 13.40 -2.05 -3.24
CA GLY A 168 13.48 -3.24 -4.09
C GLY A 168 12.31 -4.19 -3.81
N GLU A 169 12.61 -5.46 -3.57
CA GLU A 169 11.64 -6.51 -3.20
C GLU A 169 11.12 -6.43 -1.76
N ASN A 170 11.68 -5.55 -0.93
CA ASN A 170 11.28 -5.48 0.47
C ASN A 170 9.87 -4.92 0.64
N ASP A 171 9.20 -5.40 1.69
CA ASP A 171 7.99 -4.76 2.17
C ASP A 171 8.26 -3.30 2.58
N TRP A 172 7.41 -2.41 2.09
CA TRP A 172 7.57 -0.96 2.26
C TRP A 172 7.45 -0.55 3.72
N LYS A 173 6.50 -1.13 4.46
CA LYS A 173 6.34 -0.86 5.89
C LYS A 173 7.57 -1.30 6.67
N THR A 174 8.08 -2.49 6.40
CA THR A 174 9.29 -3.04 7.01
C THR A 174 10.52 -2.17 6.69
N TRP A 175 10.69 -1.80 5.43
CA TRP A 175 11.82 -0.99 4.99
C TRP A 175 11.81 0.39 5.65
N LEU A 176 10.65 1.07 5.65
CA LEU A 176 10.51 2.37 6.31
C LEU A 176 10.73 2.27 7.81
N GLY A 177 10.16 1.26 8.48
CA GLY A 177 10.37 1.04 9.90
C GLY A 177 11.85 0.97 10.26
N ASN A 178 12.61 0.13 9.57
CA ASN A 178 14.05 -0.02 9.80
C ASN A 178 14.82 1.29 9.57
N ARG A 179 14.53 2.01 8.48
CA ARG A 179 15.20 3.29 8.17
C ARG A 179 14.84 4.41 9.13
N CYS A 180 13.57 4.51 9.50
CA CYS A 180 13.11 5.49 10.47
C CYS A 180 13.69 5.21 11.85
N GLU A 181 13.81 3.95 12.27
CA GLU A 181 14.50 3.58 13.52
C GLU A 181 15.99 3.96 13.52
N GLU A 182 16.68 3.80 12.39
CA GLU A 182 18.09 4.22 12.24
C GLU A 182 18.26 5.73 12.36
N VAL A 183 17.34 6.52 11.78
CA VAL A 183 17.35 7.98 11.86
C VAL A 183 16.89 8.46 13.24
N GLY A 184 15.83 7.88 13.79
CA GLY A 184 15.32 8.19 15.13
C GLY A 184 16.35 7.92 16.23
N ARG A 185 17.15 6.86 16.11
CA ARG A 185 18.28 6.61 17.03
C ARG A 185 19.33 7.72 16.99
N ARG A 186 19.54 8.38 15.84
CA ARG A 186 20.45 9.54 15.73
C ARG A 186 19.85 10.77 16.41
N GLU A 187 18.56 11.04 16.19
CA GLU A 187 17.84 12.14 16.84
C GLU A 187 17.92 12.05 18.38
N VAL A 188 17.69 10.86 18.94
CA VAL A 188 17.76 10.62 20.40
C VAL A 188 19.16 10.85 20.94
N ARG A 189 20.21 10.44 20.22
CA ARG A 189 21.61 10.70 20.61
C ARG A 189 21.93 12.19 20.65
N GLU A 190 21.26 12.99 19.83
CA GLU A 190 21.38 14.44 19.79
C GLU A 190 20.41 15.14 20.75
N GLY A 191 19.75 14.39 21.65
CA GLY A 191 18.86 14.94 22.67
C GLY A 191 17.48 15.38 22.15
N ARG A 192 17.11 14.99 20.92
CA ARG A 192 15.82 15.31 20.31
C ARG A 192 14.85 14.11 20.39
N SER A 193 13.54 14.38 20.32
CA SER A 193 12.54 13.32 20.20
C SER A 193 12.60 12.63 18.83
N ALA A 194 12.50 11.30 18.80
CA ALA A 194 12.40 10.50 17.58
C ALA A 194 10.99 10.45 16.99
N LEU A 195 9.95 10.60 17.82
CA LEU A 195 8.55 10.55 17.42
C LEU A 195 7.92 11.94 17.53
N GLU A 196 6.95 12.21 16.66
CA GLU A 196 6.11 13.40 16.83
C GLU A 196 5.14 13.16 17.99
N GLU A 197 4.94 14.18 18.82
CA GLU A 197 3.87 14.15 19.82
C GLU A 197 2.53 14.10 19.09
N PHE A 198 1.69 13.11 19.42
CA PHE A 198 0.44 12.87 18.72
C PHE A 198 -0.50 14.07 18.88
N GLY A 199 -0.62 14.89 17.84
CA GLY A 199 -1.84 15.66 17.59
C GLY A 199 -2.96 14.71 17.16
N GLU A 200 -4.18 14.95 17.63
CA GLU A 200 -5.39 14.13 17.46
C GLU A 200 -5.75 13.87 15.96
N VAL A 201 -5.13 12.89 15.31
CA VAL A 201 -5.46 12.51 13.91
C VAL A 201 -6.30 11.22 13.84
N TRP A 202 -6.33 10.46 14.93
CA TRP A 202 -7.05 9.19 15.02
C TRP A 202 -8.20 9.31 16.00
N GLU A 203 -9.42 9.12 15.51
CA GLU A 203 -10.61 9.00 16.35
C GLU A 203 -10.95 7.53 16.49
N ARG A 204 -11.32 7.10 17.70
CA ARG A 204 -11.90 5.76 17.86
C ARG A 204 -13.34 5.83 17.36
N ASP A 205 -13.70 4.96 16.42
CA ASP A 205 -15.09 4.80 16.05
C ASP A 205 -15.90 4.26 17.25
N GLY A 206 -17.24 4.23 17.13
CA GLY A 206 -18.13 3.70 18.16
C GLY A 206 -17.91 2.22 18.51
N GLU A 207 -17.02 1.52 17.79
CA GLU A 207 -16.60 0.14 18.03
C GLU A 207 -15.16 0.03 18.57
N GLY A 208 -14.51 1.16 18.85
CA GLY A 208 -13.17 1.22 19.43
C GLY A 208 -12.02 1.04 18.42
N ARG A 209 -12.29 1.00 17.12
CA ARG A 209 -11.27 0.91 16.06
C ARG A 209 -10.73 2.30 15.74
N LEU A 210 -9.42 2.38 15.52
CA LEU A 210 -8.77 3.63 15.11
C LEU A 210 -9.19 3.95 13.67
N ARG A 211 -9.82 5.10 13.48
CA ARG A 211 -10.21 5.65 12.19
C ARG A 211 -9.46 6.95 11.95
N LEU A 212 -8.85 7.08 10.78
CA LEU A 212 -8.30 8.36 10.31
C LEU A 212 -9.44 9.38 10.20
N ARG A 213 -9.29 10.57 10.80
CA ARG A 213 -10.18 11.70 10.53
C ARG A 213 -9.95 12.17 9.10
N PHE A 214 -10.82 11.76 8.18
CA PHE A 214 -10.78 12.17 6.77
C PHE A 214 -11.41 13.56 6.53
N GLY A 215 -12.08 14.17 7.53
CA GLY A 215 -12.97 15.32 7.34
C GLY A 215 -12.32 16.67 6.95
N GLU A 216 -10.99 16.81 7.00
CA GLU A 216 -10.31 18.09 6.74
C GLU A 216 -9.23 18.02 5.65
N TRP A 217 -8.98 16.83 5.10
CA TRP A 217 -7.91 16.63 4.12
C TRP A 217 -8.54 16.52 2.73
N GLY A 218 -8.75 17.66 2.06
CA GLY A 218 -9.33 17.74 0.72
C GLY A 218 -8.64 16.79 -0.28
N LEU A 219 -9.17 15.57 -0.38
CA LEU A 219 -8.74 14.51 -1.30
C LEU A 219 -9.70 14.42 -2.48
#